data_AF-A0AAJ5WPX6-F1
#
_entry.id   AF-A0AAJ5WPX6-F1
#
_cell.length_a   1.000
_cell.length_b   1.000
_cell.length_c   1.000
_cell.angle_alpha   90.00
_cell.angle_beta   90.00
_cell.angle_gamma   90.00
#
_symmetry.space_group_name_H-M   'P 1'
#
loop_
_entity.id
_entity.type
_entity.pdbx_description
1 polymer ?
#
loop_
_entity_poly.entity_id
_entity_poly.type
_entity_poly.pdbx_seq_one_letter_code
_entity_poly.pdbx_strand_id
1 'polypeptide(L)'
;MDPQRINYLLEQYTAGQLSPAEEQEWENLIEKEEHRSAFQDFLLEQLAATPAGNASTDPRWQGIYQQVFSIDKPQPVRRLPLLKYWTRAALILLLLGVAFYGWLHWRSTCLQRKTPPATTPAVPQDRQPGKNNNLERRTP
;
A
#
# COMPACT_ATOMS: atom_id res chain seq x y z
N MET A 1 -14.01 -15.49 -57.76
CA MET A 1 -13.42 -14.32 -58.47
C MET A 1 -11.95 -14.62 -58.69
N ASP A 2 -11.33 -14.02 -59.71
CA ASP A 2 -9.92 -14.26 -60.02
C ASP A 2 -9.00 -13.52 -59.02
N PRO A 3 -8.06 -14.18 -58.32
CA PRO A 3 -7.14 -13.53 -57.38
C PRO A 3 -6.33 -12.39 -58.02
N GLN A 4 -6.02 -12.47 -59.32
CA GLN A 4 -5.31 -11.39 -60.02
C GLN A 4 -6.12 -10.09 -60.08
N ARG A 5 -7.46 -10.19 -60.17
CA ARG A 5 -8.33 -9.01 -60.22
C ARG A 5 -8.40 -8.30 -58.86
N ILE A 6 -8.40 -9.07 -57.78
CA ILE A 6 -8.39 -8.51 -56.41
C ILE A 6 -7.09 -7.74 -56.18
N ASN A 7 -5.94 -8.28 -56.61
CA ASN A 7 -4.64 -7.62 -56.51
C ASN A 7 -4.62 -6.29 -57.25
N TYR A 8 -5.09 -6.29 -58.50
CA TYR A 8 -5.18 -5.07 -59.31
C TYR A 8 -6.05 -3.99 -58.64
N LEU A 9 -7.25 -4.37 -58.16
CA LEU A 9 -8.16 -3.41 -57.51
C LEU A 9 -7.55 -2.84 -56.23
N LEU A 10 -6.84 -3.65 -55.44
CA LEU A 10 -6.16 -3.19 -54.24
C LEU A 10 -4.97 -2.27 -54.54
N GLU A 11 -4.16 -2.58 -55.56
CA GLU A 11 -3.08 -1.70 -56.01
C GLU A 11 -3.62 -0.34 -56.46
N GLN A 12 -4.70 -0.33 -57.25
CA GLN A 12 -5.35 0.91 -57.68
C GLN A 12 -6.01 1.66 -56.51
N TYR A 13 -6.59 0.94 -55.55
CA TYR A 13 -7.17 1.53 -54.33
C TYR A 13 -6.10 2.24 -53.50
N THR A 14 -4.97 1.57 -53.25
CA THR A 14 -3.85 2.15 -52.48
C THR A 14 -3.17 3.31 -53.21
N ALA A 15 -3.17 3.30 -54.55
CA ALA A 15 -2.70 4.41 -55.37
C ALA A 15 -3.71 5.56 -55.51
N GLY A 16 -4.96 5.38 -55.06
CA GLY A 16 -6.04 6.38 -55.22
C GLY A 16 -6.45 6.61 -56.68
N GLN A 17 -6.27 5.61 -57.54
CA GLN A 17 -6.46 5.69 -59.00
C GLN A 17 -7.63 4.84 -59.52
N LEU A 18 -8.47 4.33 -58.63
CA LEU A 18 -9.66 3.58 -59.03
C LEU A 18 -10.60 4.45 -59.87
N SER A 19 -11.09 3.88 -60.96
CA SER A 19 -12.24 4.44 -61.67
C SER A 19 -13.53 4.21 -60.89
N PRO A 20 -14.61 4.98 -61.15
CA PRO A 20 -15.88 4.82 -60.45
C PRO A 20 -16.50 3.42 -60.59
N ALA A 21 -16.26 2.75 -61.72
CA ALA A 21 -16.73 1.37 -61.94
C ALA A 21 -15.93 0.36 -61.11
N GLU A 22 -14.62 0.57 -60.98
CA GLU A 22 -13.75 -0.29 -60.18
C GLU A 22 -13.96 -0.07 -58.68
N GLU A 23 -14.32 1.15 -58.27
CA GLU A 23 -14.69 1.49 -56.89
C GLU A 23 -15.96 0.73 -56.45
N GLN A 24 -16.98 0.67 -57.31
CA GLN A 24 -18.15 -0.18 -57.05
C GLN A 24 -17.80 -1.67 -57.00
N GLU A 25 -16.90 -2.15 -57.86
CA GLU A 25 -16.41 -3.54 -57.77
C GLU A 25 -15.68 -3.80 -56.45
N TRP A 26 -14.89 -2.84 -55.99
CA TRP A 26 -14.12 -2.90 -54.75
C TRP A 26 -15.01 -2.88 -53.50
N GLU A 27 -16.01 -2.00 -53.45
CA GLU A 27 -16.98 -1.95 -52.36
C GLU A 27 -17.78 -3.26 -52.27
N ASN A 28 -18.27 -3.76 -53.41
CA ASN A 28 -18.97 -5.04 -53.48
C ASN A 28 -18.09 -6.23 -53.06
N LEU A 29 -16.77 -6.12 -53.22
CA LEU A 29 -15.81 -7.13 -52.77
C LEU A 29 -15.62 -7.10 -51.26
N ILE A 30 -15.51 -5.92 -50.66
CA ILE A 30 -15.32 -5.75 -49.22
C ILE A 30 -16.58 -6.13 -48.44
N GLU A 31 -17.77 -5.83 -48.97
CA GLU A 31 -19.04 -6.14 -48.32
C GLU A 31 -19.34 -7.66 -48.27
N LYS A 32 -18.76 -8.45 -49.17
CA LYS A 32 -19.00 -9.90 -49.22
C LYS A 32 -18.06 -10.65 -48.29
N GLU A 33 -18.63 -11.21 -47.23
CA GLU A 33 -17.93 -12.04 -46.23
C GLU A 33 -17.12 -13.20 -46.85
N GLU A 34 -17.58 -13.74 -47.99
CA GLU A 34 -16.95 -14.86 -48.71
C GLU A 34 -15.55 -14.52 -49.25
N HIS A 35 -15.23 -13.24 -49.47
CA HIS A 35 -13.94 -12.79 -49.99
C HIS A 35 -12.98 -12.31 -48.89
N ARG A 36 -13.44 -12.28 -47.64
CA ARG A 36 -12.69 -11.77 -46.50
C ARG A 36 -11.48 -12.62 -46.15
N SER A 37 -11.57 -13.94 -46.30
CA SER A 37 -10.45 -14.87 -46.07
C SER A 37 -9.34 -14.68 -47.09
N ALA A 38 -9.67 -14.67 -48.39
CA ALA A 38 -8.71 -14.42 -49.46
C ALA A 38 -8.02 -13.06 -49.33
N PHE A 39 -8.75 -12.04 -48.87
CA PHE A 39 -8.20 -10.73 -48.58
C PHE A 39 -7.25 -10.72 -47.39
N GLN A 40 -7.59 -11.43 -46.31
CA GLN A 40 -6.72 -11.60 -45.14
C GLN A 40 -5.44 -12.36 -45.47
N ASP A 41 -5.55 -13.47 -46.21
CA ASP A 41 -4.41 -14.27 -46.64
C ASP A 41 -3.45 -13.43 -47.48
N PHE A 42 -4.01 -12.64 -48.41
CA PHE A 42 -3.21 -11.71 -49.21
C PHE A 42 -2.52 -10.62 -48.36
N LEU A 43 -3.23 -10.00 -47.42
CA LEU A 43 -2.64 -8.99 -46.53
C LEU A 43 -1.51 -9.59 -45.67
N LEU A 44 -1.69 -10.81 -45.18
CA LEU A 44 -0.67 -11.53 -44.42
C LEU A 44 0.55 -11.85 -45.29
N GLU A 45 0.34 -12.28 -46.53
CA GLU A 45 1.41 -12.55 -47.49
C GLU A 45 2.18 -11.28 -47.86
N GLN A 46 1.50 -10.15 -48.11
CA GLN A 46 2.12 -8.84 -48.31
C GLN A 46 2.91 -8.36 -47.08
N LEU A 47 2.35 -8.53 -45.88
CA LEU A 47 3.05 -8.19 -44.64
C LEU A 47 4.32 -9.05 -44.47
N ALA A 48 4.25 -10.34 -44.80
CA ALA A 48 5.37 -11.26 -44.71
C ALA A 48 6.44 -11.00 -45.79
N ALA A 49 6.01 -10.59 -46.99
CA ALA A 49 6.89 -10.22 -48.09
C ALA A 49 7.56 -8.85 -47.89
N THR A 50 7.02 -8.01 -47.00
CA THR A 50 7.63 -6.73 -46.63
C THR A 50 8.82 -7.00 -45.69
N PRO A 51 10.07 -6.74 -46.12
CA PRO A 51 11.21 -6.93 -45.24
C PRO A 51 11.09 -5.99 -44.05
N ALA A 52 11.27 -6.54 -42.83
CA ALA A 52 11.18 -5.84 -41.55
C ALA A 52 12.12 -4.62 -41.40
N GLY A 53 12.89 -4.26 -42.43
CA GLY A 53 13.83 -3.15 -42.46
C GLY A 53 13.26 -1.79 -42.88
N ASN A 54 12.06 -1.73 -43.46
CA ASN A 54 11.46 -0.46 -43.92
C ASN A 54 10.42 0.10 -42.94
N ALA A 55 10.66 -0.06 -41.64
CA ALA A 55 10.02 0.83 -40.66
C ALA A 55 10.55 2.25 -40.94
N SER A 56 9.88 2.97 -41.83
CA SER A 56 10.04 4.41 -41.96
C SER A 56 9.84 4.98 -40.57
N THR A 57 10.95 5.29 -39.92
CA THR A 57 11.00 5.95 -38.63
C THR A 57 10.67 7.40 -38.90
N ASP A 58 9.43 7.65 -39.35
CA ASP A 58 8.91 8.98 -39.44
C ASP A 58 8.84 9.49 -37.99
N PRO A 59 9.56 10.57 -37.66
CA PRO A 59 9.57 11.11 -36.30
C PRO A 59 8.15 11.49 -35.82
N ARG A 60 7.18 11.68 -36.73
CA ARG A 60 5.77 11.89 -36.38
C ARG A 60 5.13 10.66 -35.71
N TRP A 61 5.51 9.45 -36.12
CA TRP A 61 4.97 8.21 -35.56
C TRP A 61 5.60 7.83 -34.22
N GLN A 62 6.82 8.28 -33.92
CA GLN A 62 7.50 8.00 -32.64
C GLN A 62 6.68 8.45 -31.42
N GLY A 63 6.03 9.62 -31.50
CA GLY A 63 5.19 10.12 -30.41
C GLY A 63 3.97 9.22 -30.14
N ILE A 64 3.34 8.73 -31.21
CA ILE A 64 2.17 7.84 -31.13
C ILE A 64 2.58 6.47 -30.57
N TYR A 65 3.71 5.91 -31.02
CA TYR A 65 4.25 4.66 -30.45
C TYR A 65 4.54 4.80 -28.95
N GLN A 66 5.20 5.89 -28.54
CA GLN A 66 5.46 6.13 -27.11
C GLN A 66 4.17 6.24 -26.30
N GLN A 67 3.13 6.86 -26.84
CA GLN A 67 1.84 6.98 -26.18
C GLN A 67 1.16 5.61 -26.01
N VAL A 68 1.12 4.77 -27.06
CA VAL A 68 0.53 3.42 -26.99
C VAL A 68 1.28 2.54 -26.00
N PHE A 69 2.62 2.51 -26.05
CA PHE A 69 3.43 1.74 -25.11
C PHE A 69 3.46 2.32 -23.69
N SER A 70 3.04 3.57 -23.49
CA SER A 70 2.93 4.16 -22.14
C SER A 70 1.68 3.71 -21.39
N ILE A 71 0.64 3.30 -22.10
CA ILE A 71 -0.61 2.80 -21.50
C ILE A 71 -0.39 1.46 -20.79
N ASP A 72 0.53 0.65 -21.31
CA ASP A 72 0.83 -0.69 -20.80
C ASP A 72 1.89 -0.69 -19.69
N LYS A 73 2.41 0.48 -19.31
CA LYS A 73 3.36 0.58 -18.21
C LYS A 73 2.60 0.53 -16.88
N PRO A 74 2.90 -0.42 -15.98
CA PRO A 74 2.29 -0.43 -14.65
C PRO A 74 2.64 0.88 -13.96
N GLN A 75 1.63 1.70 -13.65
CA GLN A 75 1.85 2.94 -12.92
C GLN A 75 2.59 2.61 -11.62
N PRO A 76 3.61 3.40 -11.23
CA PRO A 76 4.33 3.16 -9.99
C PRO A 76 3.33 3.23 -8.83
N VAL A 77 3.02 2.08 -8.25
CA VAL A 77 2.11 1.96 -7.12
C VAL A 77 2.74 2.72 -5.96
N ARG A 78 2.30 3.96 -5.74
CA ARG A 78 2.73 4.76 -4.59
C ARG A 78 2.26 4.04 -3.33
N ARG A 79 3.17 3.31 -2.68
CA ARG A 79 2.91 2.70 -1.38
C ARG A 79 2.63 3.82 -0.39
N LEU A 80 1.36 4.00 -0.03
CA LEU A 80 0.96 4.89 1.04
C LEU A 80 1.71 4.48 2.31
N PRO A 81 2.44 5.39 2.99
CA PRO A 81 3.21 5.06 4.18
C PRO A 81 2.27 4.95 5.40
N LEU A 82 1.24 4.09 5.32
CA LEU A 82 0.32 3.85 6.43
C LEU A 82 1.08 3.44 7.69
N LEU A 83 2.14 2.62 7.56
CA LEU A 83 3.00 2.20 8.67
C LEU A 83 3.61 3.37 9.48
N LYS A 84 3.88 4.54 8.87
CA LYS A 84 4.43 5.69 9.60
C LYS A 84 3.43 6.33 10.57
N TYR A 85 2.12 6.13 10.36
CA TYR A 85 1.10 6.65 11.26
C TYR A 85 0.85 5.71 12.44
N TRP A 86 0.98 4.39 12.25
CA TRP A 86 0.80 3.39 13.31
C TRP A 86 1.90 3.47 14.37
N THR A 87 3.14 3.81 14.00
CA THR A 87 4.24 3.94 14.96
C THR A 87 4.02 5.10 15.93
N ARG A 88 3.39 6.20 15.50
CA ARG A 88 3.06 7.34 16.36
C ARG A 88 1.97 6.99 17.37
N ALA A 89 0.94 6.28 16.95
CA ALA A 89 -0.14 5.83 17.83
C ALA A 89 0.37 4.86 18.90
N ALA A 90 1.24 3.91 18.53
CA ALA A 90 1.84 2.97 19.47
C ALA A 90 2.70 3.66 20.55
N LEU A 91 3.46 4.70 20.18
CA LEU A 91 4.27 5.46 21.14
C LEU A 91 3.40 6.18 22.19
N ILE A 92 2.29 6.78 21.75
CA ILE A 92 1.36 7.49 22.64
C ILE A 92 0.69 6.51 23.62
N LEU A 93 0.25 5.35 23.13
CA LEU A 93 -0.31 4.29 23.98
C LEU A 93 0.69 3.76 25.00
N LEU A 94 1.96 3.56 24.59
CA LEU A 94 3.03 3.13 25.49
C LEU A 94 3.28 4.16 26.61
N LEU A 95 3.39 5.45 26.26
CA LEU A 95 3.59 6.52 27.23
C LEU A 95 2.43 6.65 28.22
N LEU A 96 1.18 6.55 27.72
CA LEU A 96 -0.01 6.53 28.58
C LEU A 96 -0.01 5.33 29.52
N GLY A 97 0.34 4.14 29.02
CA GLY A 97 0.43 2.93 29.84
C GLY A 97 1.47 3.05 30.96
N VAL A 98 2.67 3.56 30.66
CA VAL A 98 3.74 3.76 31.65
C VAL A 98 3.35 4.82 32.69
N ALA A 99 2.77 5.94 32.24
CA ALA A 99 2.30 6.99 33.15
C ALA A 99 1.18 6.50 34.06
N PHE A 100 0.22 5.76 33.52
CA PHE A 100 -0.90 5.18 34.28
C PHE A 100 -0.42 4.13 35.29
N TYR A 101 0.49 3.25 34.89
CA TYR A 101 1.10 2.25 35.77
C TYR A 101 1.88 2.91 36.91
N GLY A 102 2.72 3.90 36.60
CA GLY A 102 3.46 4.67 37.60
C GLY A 102 2.54 5.41 38.59
N TRP A 103 1.43 5.99 38.10
CA TRP A 103 0.45 6.66 38.94
C TRP A 103 -0.25 5.70 39.91
N LEU A 104 -0.64 4.51 39.45
CA LEU A 104 -1.20 3.46 40.31
C LEU A 104 -0.21 3.02 41.39
N HIS A 105 1.05 2.83 41.02
CA HIS A 105 2.11 2.40 41.95
C HIS A 105 2.51 3.49 42.96
N TRP A 106 2.42 4.77 42.56
CA TRP A 106 2.59 5.89 43.48
C TRP A 106 1.44 5.97 44.50
N ARG A 107 0.20 5.78 44.04
CA ARG A 107 -0.97 5.75 44.94
C ARG A 107 -0.90 4.63 45.98
N SER A 108 -0.49 3.42 45.58
CA SER A 108 -0.39 2.28 46.50
C SER A 108 0.69 2.48 47.57
N THR A 109 1.82 3.07 47.20
CA THR A 109 2.94 3.33 48.14
C THR A 109 2.67 4.47 49.11
N CYS A 110 1.95 5.52 48.71
CA CYS A 110 1.54 6.59 49.63
C CYS A 110 0.48 6.14 50.66
N LEU A 111 -0.38 5.17 50.33
CA LEU A 111 -1.43 4.68 51.22
C LEU A 111 -0.91 3.72 52.31
N GLN A 112 0.27 3.11 52.14
CA GLN A 112 0.85 2.20 53.14
C GLN A 112 1.64 2.89 54.26
N ARG A 113 1.82 4.22 54.23
CA ARG A 113 2.63 4.94 55.22
C ARG A 113 1.91 5.28 56.54
N LYS A 114 0.73 4.71 56.79
CA LYS A 114 -0.05 4.92 58.02
C LYS A 114 -0.35 3.60 58.74
N THR A 115 0.68 2.81 59.03
CA THR A 115 0.63 1.95 60.21
C THR A 115 1.37 2.67 61.34
N PRO A 116 0.69 3.12 62.41
CA PRO A 116 1.40 3.56 63.61
C PRO A 116 2.26 2.39 64.10
N PRO A 117 3.48 2.64 64.61
CA PRO A 117 4.28 1.58 65.21
C PRO A 117 3.43 0.91 66.30
N ALA A 118 3.40 -0.42 66.31
CA ALA A 118 2.73 -1.19 67.33
C ALA A 118 3.23 -0.71 68.70
N THR A 119 2.34 -0.09 69.48
CA THR A 119 2.58 0.18 70.89
C THR A 119 2.77 -1.17 71.56
N THR A 120 4.01 -1.56 71.81
CA THR A 120 4.35 -2.70 72.65
C THR A 120 3.60 -2.53 73.97
N PRO A 121 2.75 -3.49 74.39
CA PRO A 121 2.14 -3.41 75.71
C PRO A 121 3.26 -3.41 76.75
N ALA A 122 3.31 -2.35 77.56
CA ALA A 122 4.24 -2.24 78.66
C ALA A 122 4.05 -3.46 79.58
N VAL A 123 5.07 -4.29 79.69
CA VAL A 123 5.15 -5.34 80.70
C VAL A 123 5.00 -4.65 82.07
N PRO A 124 4.08 -5.09 82.94
CA PRO A 124 3.99 -4.55 84.29
C PRO A 124 5.31 -4.86 85.01
N GLN A 125 6.13 -3.83 85.22
CA GLN A 125 7.25 -3.94 86.15
C GLN A 125 6.67 -4.08 87.56
N ASP A 126 6.71 -5.32 88.06
CA ASP A 126 6.46 -5.67 89.44
C ASP A 126 7.42 -4.86 90.35
N ARG A 127 6.91 -3.76 90.90
CA ARG A 127 7.66 -2.92 91.85
C ARG A 127 7.68 -3.66 93.18
N GLN A 128 8.83 -4.24 93.52
CA GLN A 128 9.09 -4.70 94.89
C GLN A 128 8.84 -3.56 95.89
N PRO A 129 8.15 -3.81 97.01
CA PRO A 129 7.93 -2.80 98.03
C PRO A 129 9.25 -2.41 98.70
N GLY A 130 9.60 -1.13 98.56
CA GLY A 130 10.74 -0.50 99.20
C GLY A 130 10.61 -0.55 100.73
N LYS A 131 11.60 -1.20 101.34
CA LYS A 131 11.85 -1.33 102.77
C LYS A 131 12.09 0.05 103.39
N ASN A 132 11.08 0.61 104.04
CA ASN A 132 11.15 1.87 104.78
C ASN A 132 11.71 1.63 106.19
N ASN A 133 13.04 1.59 106.29
CA ASN A 133 13.76 1.72 107.54
C ASN A 133 13.90 3.21 107.90
N ASN A 134 12.89 3.83 108.50
CA ASN A 134 13.03 5.16 109.09
C ASN A 134 11.96 5.38 110.16
N LEU A 135 12.32 5.14 111.41
CA LEU A 135 11.79 5.84 112.60
C LEU A 135 12.73 5.53 113.77
N GLU A 136 14.00 5.91 113.60
CA GLU A 136 14.89 6.19 114.73
C GLU A 136 14.91 7.71 114.95
N ARG A 137 14.69 8.11 116.20
CA ARG A 137 15.07 9.38 116.84
C ARG A 137 14.27 10.64 116.49
N ARG A 138 13.43 11.05 117.45
CA ARG A 138 13.68 12.29 118.22
C ARG A 138 12.98 12.27 119.58
N THR A 139 13.84 12.22 120.60
CA THR A 139 13.78 12.67 122.00
C THR A 139 13.18 14.08 122.17
N PRO A 140 12.84 14.58 123.39
CA PRO A 140 13.48 14.38 124.71
C PRO A 140 12.68 13.65 125.78
#